data_AF-A0A820J9L0-F1
#
_entry.id   AF-A0A820J9L0-F1
#
_cell.length_a   1.000
_cell.length_b   1.000
_cell.length_c   1.000
_cell.angle_alpha   90.00
_cell.angle_beta   90.00
_cell.angle_gamma   90.00
#
_symmetry.space_group_name_H-M   'P 1'
#
loop_
_entity.id
_entity.type
_entity.pdbx_description
1 polymer ?
#
loop_
_entity_poly.entity_id
_entity_poly.type
_entity_poly.pdbx_seq_one_letter_code
_entity_poly.pdbx_strand_id
1 'polypeptide(L)'
;MSKSTTKVPLTDKDRRKQISIRGLPLLENVASVKKTFNRHLHFTVVKDRNVATNRDYYLSAAYTVRDHLVGRWIRTQQHYYDSDPKRVYYLSLEYYMGRSLSNMMVNLGIESELDEALYELGLSIEELEEFEDDAGLGNGGLGRLAACFLDSMATLGIAGYGYGLRYEFGIFQQTIKDGFQYEEPDDWLRYGNPWEIPRPEYQIPVNLHGRVIEQNGKPKWVDTKIIMAMPYDTPVPVNDGDYLNAVSEQSLAENVTRVLYPNDNYQQGKELRLKQEYFLVAATLSDIIRRYKHSKFGITSTTRDDFSNFPDKV
;
A
#
# COMPACT_ATOMS: atom_id res chain seq x y z
N MET A 1 -24.42 40.88 31.71
CA MET A 1 -24.64 39.42 31.76
C MET A 1 -24.14 38.81 30.45
N SER A 2 -23.11 37.98 30.47
CA SER A 2 -22.74 37.18 29.30
C SER A 2 -23.71 35.99 29.17
N LYS A 3 -24.27 35.77 27.99
CA LYS A 3 -24.99 34.52 27.71
C LYS A 3 -23.96 33.42 27.50
N SER A 4 -23.78 32.57 28.51
CA SER A 4 -23.04 31.31 28.34
C SER A 4 -23.83 30.42 27.38
N THR A 5 -23.43 30.40 26.11
CA THR A 5 -23.97 29.46 25.11
C THR A 5 -23.40 28.09 25.39
N THR A 6 -24.11 27.33 26.22
CA THR A 6 -23.90 25.89 26.42
C THR A 6 -24.00 25.17 25.08
N LYS A 7 -22.85 24.93 24.44
CA LYS A 7 -22.75 24.16 23.20
C LYS A 7 -23.33 22.77 23.46
N VAL A 8 -24.44 22.45 22.80
CA VAL A 8 -25.06 21.13 22.85
C VAL A 8 -23.99 20.08 22.49
N PRO A 9 -23.83 18.99 23.27
CA PRO A 9 -22.86 17.96 22.94
C PRO A 9 -23.12 17.39 21.54
N LEU A 10 -22.17 17.61 20.63
CA LEU A 10 -22.24 17.09 19.27
C LEU A 10 -22.41 15.57 19.30
N THR A 11 -23.29 15.04 18.46
CA THR A 11 -23.36 13.59 18.23
C THR A 11 -22.04 13.11 17.65
N ASP A 12 -21.70 11.83 17.79
CA ASP A 12 -20.45 11.31 17.23
C ASP A 12 -20.39 11.48 15.69
N LYS A 13 -21.55 11.35 15.02
CA LYS A 13 -21.69 11.66 13.59
C LYS A 13 -21.36 13.13 13.27
N ASP A 14 -21.75 14.07 14.12
CA ASP A 14 -21.49 15.50 13.94
C ASP A 14 -20.08 15.93 14.36
N ARG A 15 -19.41 15.17 15.24
CA ARG A 15 -17.97 15.29 15.50
C ARG A 15 -17.18 14.82 14.28
N ARG A 16 -17.46 13.61 13.79
CA ARG A 16 -16.79 13.04 12.61
C ARG A 16 -16.94 13.90 11.36
N LYS A 17 -18.08 14.58 11.15
CA LYS A 17 -18.27 15.57 10.06
C LYS A 17 -17.23 16.71 10.02
N GLN A 18 -16.59 17.04 11.15
CA GLN A 18 -15.58 18.10 11.21
C GLN A 18 -14.24 17.63 10.62
N ILE A 19 -13.99 16.32 10.58
CA ILE A 19 -12.85 15.70 9.93
C ILE A 19 -13.21 15.53 8.45
N SER A 20 -12.91 16.52 7.62
CA SER A 20 -13.40 16.59 6.24
C SER A 20 -12.29 16.75 5.20
N ILE A 21 -12.30 15.86 4.21
CA ILE A 21 -11.44 15.91 3.02
C ILE A 21 -11.75 17.08 2.06
N ARG A 22 -12.75 17.91 2.34
CA ARG A 22 -13.15 19.06 1.50
C ARG A 22 -12.10 20.17 1.40
N GLY A 23 -11.09 20.15 2.27
CA GLY A 23 -9.94 21.06 2.22
C GLY A 23 -8.74 20.54 1.44
N LEU A 24 -8.79 19.31 0.90
CA LEU A 24 -7.73 18.79 0.04
C LEU A 24 -7.85 19.41 -1.36
N PRO A 25 -6.79 20.03 -1.91
CA PRO A 25 -6.85 20.66 -3.22
C PRO A 25 -7.18 19.64 -4.32
N LEU A 26 -8.02 20.08 -5.26
CA LEU A 26 -8.48 19.31 -6.43
C LEU A 26 -7.90 19.80 -7.75
N LEU A 27 -7.35 21.03 -7.74
CA LEU A 27 -6.60 21.68 -8.80
C LEU A 27 -5.41 22.32 -8.09
N GLU A 28 -4.21 21.87 -8.41
CA GLU A 28 -2.98 22.46 -7.91
C GLU A 28 -2.60 23.71 -8.70
N ASN A 29 -1.58 24.39 -8.21
CA ASN A 29 -0.73 25.26 -8.99
C ASN A 29 0.66 25.23 -8.35
N VAL A 30 1.66 25.66 -9.10
CA VAL A 30 3.07 25.69 -8.68
C VAL A 30 3.27 26.24 -7.26
N ALA A 31 2.54 27.28 -6.85
CA ALA A 31 2.65 27.88 -5.52
C ALA A 31 2.02 27.03 -4.39
N SER A 32 1.01 26.21 -4.70
CA SER A 32 0.47 25.19 -3.79
C SER A 32 1.45 24.01 -3.68
N VAL A 33 1.98 23.51 -4.80
CA VAL A 33 2.94 22.39 -4.83
C VAL A 33 4.21 22.73 -4.06
N LYS A 34 4.87 23.87 -4.36
CA LYS A 34 6.05 24.36 -3.62
C LYS A 34 5.81 24.46 -2.12
N LYS A 35 4.59 24.85 -1.70
CA LYS A 35 4.21 24.99 -0.28
C LYS A 35 4.02 23.62 0.38
N THR A 36 3.45 22.64 -0.32
CA THR A 36 3.27 21.27 0.17
C THR A 36 4.63 20.54 0.24
N PHE A 37 5.46 20.66 -0.79
CA PHE A 37 6.86 20.18 -0.79
C PHE A 37 7.66 20.74 0.40
N ASN A 38 7.66 22.07 0.58
CA ASN A 38 8.33 22.70 1.71
C ASN A 38 7.72 22.27 3.05
N ARG A 39 6.42 21.96 3.11
CA ARG A 39 5.79 21.42 4.33
C ARG A 39 6.31 20.02 4.66
N HIS A 40 6.45 19.12 3.67
CA HIS A 40 7.00 17.79 3.92
C HIS A 40 8.48 17.84 4.27
N LEU A 41 9.29 18.66 3.60
CA LEU A 41 10.71 18.84 3.93
C LEU A 41 10.91 19.22 5.41
N HIS A 42 10.22 20.27 5.88
CA HIS A 42 10.41 20.80 7.23
C HIS A 42 9.65 20.04 8.34
N PHE A 43 8.53 19.37 8.03
CA PHE A 43 7.65 18.76 9.06
C PHE A 43 7.37 17.27 8.91
N THR A 44 7.76 16.63 7.79
CA THR A 44 7.69 15.17 7.60
C THR A 44 9.08 14.54 7.58
N VAL A 45 10.00 15.10 6.79
CA VAL A 45 11.41 14.66 6.71
C VAL A 45 12.28 15.34 7.79
N VAL A 46 11.82 16.46 8.35
CA VAL A 46 12.45 17.21 9.45
C VAL A 46 13.85 17.72 9.06
N LYS A 47 13.93 18.35 7.88
CA LYS A 47 15.14 18.98 7.32
C LYS A 47 14.88 20.45 6.97
N ASP A 48 15.96 21.19 6.76
CA ASP A 48 15.96 22.48 6.09
C ASP A 48 16.99 22.48 4.94
N ARG A 49 16.97 23.52 4.10
CA ARG A 49 17.79 23.63 2.88
C ARG A 49 19.30 23.45 3.08
N ASN A 50 19.82 23.65 4.30
CA ASN A 50 21.25 23.57 4.59
C ASN A 50 21.71 22.15 4.97
N VAL A 51 20.78 21.23 5.22
CA VAL A 51 21.03 19.86 5.73
C VAL A 51 20.21 18.77 5.00
N ALA A 52 19.42 19.16 4.01
CA ALA A 52 18.68 18.27 3.13
C ALA A 52 19.58 17.72 2.00
N THR A 53 19.42 16.43 1.72
CA THR A 53 20.04 15.68 0.62
C THR A 53 19.02 15.44 -0.49
N ASN A 54 19.46 15.01 -1.68
CA ASN A 54 18.56 14.67 -2.78
C ASN A 54 17.53 13.59 -2.38
N ARG A 55 17.88 12.61 -1.52
CA ARG A 55 16.88 11.64 -1.00
C ARG A 55 15.85 12.30 -0.06
N ASP A 56 16.22 13.34 0.70
CA ASP A 56 15.25 14.13 1.49
C ASP A 56 14.30 14.95 0.60
N TYR A 57 14.80 15.49 -0.52
CA TYR A 57 14.00 16.19 -1.52
C TYR A 57 13.08 15.23 -2.28
N TYR A 58 13.57 14.05 -2.69
CA TYR A 58 12.75 12.98 -3.28
C TYR A 58 11.59 12.59 -2.34
N LEU A 59 11.88 12.32 -1.06
CA LEU A 59 10.84 12.00 -0.08
C LEU A 59 9.82 13.15 0.06
N SER A 60 10.28 14.41 -0.03
CA SER A 60 9.39 15.59 0.03
C SER A 60 8.49 15.71 -1.22
N ALA A 61 8.97 15.34 -2.40
CA ALA A 61 8.18 15.23 -3.62
C ALA A 61 7.19 14.05 -3.54
N ALA A 62 7.66 12.85 -3.17
CA ALA A 62 6.83 11.66 -3.00
C ALA A 62 5.68 11.87 -2.00
N TYR A 63 5.94 12.48 -0.84
CA TYR A 63 4.87 12.81 0.11
C TYR A 63 3.88 13.86 -0.42
N THR A 64 4.35 14.83 -1.22
CA THR A 64 3.47 15.81 -1.89
C THR A 64 2.50 15.11 -2.85
N VAL A 65 3.03 14.28 -3.75
CA VAL A 65 2.24 13.47 -4.70
C VAL A 65 1.29 12.52 -3.97
N ARG A 66 1.75 11.90 -2.86
CA ARG A 66 0.95 11.01 -2.01
C ARG A 66 -0.25 11.70 -1.36
N ASP A 67 -0.16 12.96 -0.93
CA ASP A 67 -1.31 13.65 -0.31
C ASP A 67 -2.47 13.83 -1.31
N HIS A 68 -2.17 14.07 -2.60
CA HIS A 68 -3.17 14.10 -3.68
C HIS A 68 -3.75 12.70 -3.97
N LEU A 69 -2.90 11.67 -4.04
CA LEU A 69 -3.29 10.27 -4.20
C LEU A 69 -4.23 9.79 -3.08
N VAL A 70 -3.85 10.01 -1.83
CA VAL A 70 -4.64 9.65 -0.64
C VAL A 70 -5.95 10.43 -0.62
N GLY A 71 -5.95 11.69 -1.06
CA GLY A 71 -7.17 12.47 -1.24
C GLY A 71 -8.16 11.84 -2.23
N ARG A 72 -7.70 11.27 -3.35
CA ARG A 72 -8.54 10.48 -4.27
C ARG A 72 -8.96 9.14 -3.64
N TRP A 73 -8.02 8.39 -3.07
CA TRP A 73 -8.27 7.07 -2.48
C TRP A 73 -9.31 7.10 -1.35
N ILE A 74 -9.29 8.10 -0.46
CA ILE A 74 -10.31 8.23 0.60
C ILE A 74 -11.72 8.42 0.01
N ARG A 75 -11.86 9.17 -1.10
CA ARG A 75 -13.16 9.32 -1.79
C ARG A 75 -13.64 8.00 -2.37
N THR A 76 -12.75 7.23 -3.00
CA THR A 76 -13.04 5.89 -3.53
C THR A 76 -13.46 4.92 -2.41
N GLN A 77 -12.74 4.90 -1.29
CA GLN A 77 -13.08 4.08 -0.12
C GLN A 77 -14.45 4.48 0.47
N GLN A 78 -14.72 5.77 0.66
CA GLN A 78 -16.02 6.26 1.13
C GLN A 78 -17.15 5.82 0.19
N HIS A 79 -16.98 5.99 -1.13
CA HIS A 79 -17.94 5.50 -2.11
C HIS A 79 -18.18 3.99 -1.98
N TYR A 80 -17.12 3.16 -1.88
CA TYR A 80 -17.26 1.71 -1.73
C TYR A 80 -17.99 1.27 -0.43
N TYR A 81 -18.00 2.08 0.63
CA TYR A 81 -18.83 1.83 1.82
C TYR A 81 -20.28 2.32 1.64
N ASP A 82 -20.48 3.47 1.00
CA ASP A 82 -21.81 4.05 0.80
C ASP A 82 -22.63 3.25 -0.22
N SER A 83 -22.06 2.95 -1.40
CA SER A 83 -22.73 2.15 -2.45
C SER A 83 -22.68 0.64 -2.20
N ASP A 84 -21.71 0.14 -1.42
CA ASP A 84 -21.55 -1.30 -1.10
C ASP A 84 -21.60 -2.19 -2.38
N PRO A 85 -20.72 -1.94 -3.38
CA PRO A 85 -20.71 -2.71 -4.63
C PRO A 85 -20.19 -4.13 -4.38
N LYS A 86 -20.39 -5.03 -5.35
CA LYS A 86 -19.55 -6.24 -5.42
C LYS A 86 -18.10 -5.83 -5.68
N ARG A 87 -17.16 -6.46 -4.98
CA ARG A 87 -15.74 -6.11 -5.01
C ARG A 87 -14.91 -7.27 -5.55
N VAL A 88 -14.05 -6.98 -6.54
CA VAL A 88 -13.09 -7.94 -7.09
C VAL A 88 -11.88 -8.03 -6.17
N TYR A 89 -11.39 -9.22 -5.88
CA TYR A 89 -10.19 -9.45 -5.09
C TYR A 89 -9.20 -10.28 -5.90
N TYR A 90 -8.17 -9.63 -6.44
CA TYR A 90 -7.10 -10.30 -7.17
C TYR A 90 -6.01 -10.72 -6.17
N LEU A 91 -5.70 -12.02 -6.10
CA LEU A 91 -4.64 -12.55 -5.25
C LEU A 91 -3.46 -12.98 -6.12
N SER A 92 -2.27 -12.48 -5.82
CA SER A 92 -1.04 -12.84 -6.52
C SER A 92 0.15 -12.93 -5.56
N LEU A 93 1.07 -13.85 -5.84
CA LEU A 93 2.39 -13.87 -5.19
C LEU A 93 3.37 -12.87 -5.85
N GLU A 94 2.97 -12.17 -6.91
CA GLU A 94 3.79 -11.16 -7.57
C GLU A 94 2.97 -9.91 -7.95
N TYR A 95 3.56 -8.73 -7.74
CA TYR A 95 3.15 -7.45 -8.32
C TYR A 95 4.39 -6.67 -8.74
N TYR A 96 4.65 -6.54 -10.04
CA TYR A 96 5.78 -5.76 -10.54
C TYR A 96 5.31 -4.35 -10.89
N MET A 97 5.20 -3.52 -9.84
CA MET A 97 4.69 -2.14 -9.93
C MET A 97 5.69 -1.22 -10.64
N GLY A 98 6.99 -1.41 -10.38
CA GLY A 98 8.04 -0.45 -10.70
C GLY A 98 7.99 0.81 -9.80
N ARG A 99 8.72 1.84 -10.22
CA ARG A 99 8.62 3.24 -9.78
C ARG A 99 7.17 3.70 -9.58
N SER A 100 6.92 4.51 -8.55
CA SER A 100 5.61 5.08 -8.27
C SER A 100 5.55 6.59 -8.44
N LEU A 101 6.65 7.35 -8.32
CA LEU A 101 6.64 8.82 -8.42
C LEU A 101 6.14 9.30 -9.80
N SER A 102 6.86 8.95 -10.87
CA SER A 102 6.53 9.24 -12.26
C SER A 102 5.07 8.87 -12.60
N ASN A 103 4.76 7.58 -12.43
CA ASN A 103 3.44 7.01 -12.69
C ASN A 103 2.33 7.73 -11.90
N MET A 104 2.55 8.10 -10.63
CA MET A 104 1.55 8.81 -9.85
C MET A 104 1.41 10.29 -10.25
N MET A 105 2.47 10.97 -10.69
CA MET A 105 2.36 12.36 -11.18
C MET A 105 1.49 12.46 -12.44
N VAL A 106 1.77 11.64 -13.45
CA VAL A 106 0.98 11.55 -14.69
C VAL A 106 -0.48 11.26 -14.37
N ASN A 107 -0.72 10.24 -13.56
CA ASN A 107 -2.06 9.72 -13.24
C ASN A 107 -2.86 10.61 -12.28
N LEU A 108 -2.19 11.56 -11.64
CA LEU A 108 -2.81 12.65 -10.91
C LEU A 108 -3.01 13.90 -11.79
N GLY A 109 -2.29 14.04 -12.91
CA GLY A 109 -2.28 15.25 -13.71
C GLY A 109 -1.69 16.42 -12.94
N ILE A 110 -0.52 16.21 -12.31
CA ILE A 110 0.23 17.20 -11.52
C ILE A 110 1.73 17.25 -11.88
N GLU A 111 2.12 16.55 -12.94
CA GLU A 111 3.50 16.44 -13.42
C GLU A 111 4.10 17.82 -13.74
N SER A 112 3.42 18.60 -14.60
CA SER A 112 3.86 19.95 -14.98
C SER A 112 3.93 20.91 -13.78
N GLU A 113 2.94 20.86 -12.87
CA GLU A 113 2.93 21.70 -11.68
C GLU A 113 3.99 21.30 -10.64
N LEU A 114 4.47 20.05 -10.64
CA LEU A 114 5.58 19.61 -9.78
C LEU A 114 6.94 19.89 -10.42
N ASP A 115 7.10 19.69 -11.73
CA ASP A 115 8.32 20.05 -12.45
C ASP A 115 8.60 21.56 -12.35
N GLU A 116 7.65 22.43 -12.71
CA GLU A 116 7.82 23.89 -12.58
C GLU A 116 8.09 24.30 -11.11
N ALA A 117 7.51 23.57 -10.14
CA ALA A 117 7.72 23.81 -8.72
C ALA A 117 9.11 23.40 -8.24
N LEU A 118 9.67 22.30 -8.74
CA LEU A 118 11.02 21.84 -8.43
C LEU A 118 12.06 22.70 -9.14
N TYR A 119 11.83 23.06 -10.40
CA TYR A 119 12.68 23.97 -11.16
C TYR A 119 12.83 25.34 -10.47
N GLU A 120 11.74 25.94 -10.00
CA GLU A 120 11.77 27.18 -9.20
C GLU A 120 12.50 27.03 -7.84
N LEU A 121 12.63 25.80 -7.32
CA LEU A 121 13.39 25.50 -6.10
C LEU A 121 14.86 25.14 -6.39
N GLY A 122 15.27 25.03 -7.67
CA GLY A 122 16.61 24.62 -8.08
C GLY A 122 16.85 23.11 -8.03
N LEU A 123 15.81 22.31 -8.31
CA LEU A 123 15.82 20.85 -8.35
C LEU A 123 15.30 20.36 -9.72
N SER A 124 15.78 19.20 -10.18
CA SER A 124 15.22 18.47 -11.33
C SER A 124 14.33 17.34 -10.82
N ILE A 125 13.23 17.02 -11.52
CA ILE A 125 12.38 15.88 -11.14
C ILE A 125 13.09 14.55 -11.47
N GLU A 126 13.80 14.49 -12.58
CA GLU A 126 14.58 13.34 -13.04
C GLU A 126 15.70 12.98 -12.04
N GLU A 127 16.44 13.98 -11.54
CA GLU A 127 17.43 13.80 -10.47
C GLU A 127 16.81 13.29 -9.15
N LEU A 128 15.51 13.49 -8.91
CA LEU A 128 14.82 12.96 -7.73
C LEU A 128 14.24 11.55 -7.97
N GLU A 129 13.82 11.23 -9.20
CA GLU A 129 13.35 9.89 -9.58
C GLU A 129 14.46 8.83 -9.54
N GLU A 130 15.73 9.24 -9.63
CA GLU A 130 16.89 8.37 -9.36
C GLU A 130 16.93 7.85 -7.90
N PHE A 131 16.29 8.53 -6.94
CA PHE A 131 16.26 8.14 -5.52
C PHE A 131 15.06 7.27 -5.13
N GLU A 132 14.20 6.94 -6.08
CA GLU A 132 13.16 5.91 -5.90
C GLU A 132 13.76 4.51 -6.13
N ASP A 133 13.48 3.59 -5.23
CA ASP A 133 13.83 2.18 -5.36
C ASP A 133 12.63 1.42 -5.99
N ASP A 134 12.84 0.55 -6.98
CA ASP A 134 11.74 -0.25 -7.54
C ASP A 134 11.18 -1.21 -6.50
N ALA A 135 9.85 -1.34 -6.48
CA ALA A 135 9.20 -2.21 -5.50
C ALA A 135 9.48 -3.70 -5.79
N GLY A 136 10.30 -4.32 -4.94
CA GLY A 136 10.66 -5.74 -4.91
C GLY A 136 9.51 -6.69 -4.58
N LEU A 137 8.38 -6.55 -5.27
CA LEU A 137 7.12 -7.26 -5.03
C LEU A 137 6.77 -8.27 -6.13
N GLY A 138 7.56 -8.32 -7.20
CA GLY A 138 7.40 -9.23 -8.34
C GLY A 138 8.66 -9.24 -9.22
N ASN A 139 8.75 -10.18 -10.14
CA ASN A 139 9.92 -10.37 -11.03
C ASN A 139 9.49 -10.63 -12.48
N GLY A 140 8.46 -11.45 -12.68
CA GLY A 140 8.06 -11.93 -14.00
C GLY A 140 6.88 -11.20 -14.64
N GLY A 141 6.53 -11.64 -15.84
CA GLY A 141 5.31 -11.20 -16.53
C GLY A 141 4.01 -11.49 -15.75
N LEU A 142 4.01 -12.43 -14.81
CA LEU A 142 2.91 -12.63 -13.87
C LEU A 142 2.74 -11.42 -12.95
N GLY A 143 3.83 -10.94 -12.34
CA GLY A 143 3.85 -9.72 -11.54
C GLY A 143 3.43 -8.49 -12.33
N ARG A 144 3.88 -8.33 -13.58
CA ARG A 144 3.48 -7.17 -14.40
C ARG A 144 2.02 -7.26 -14.84
N LEU A 145 1.52 -8.46 -15.20
CA LEU A 145 0.10 -8.67 -15.49
C LEU A 145 -0.78 -8.30 -14.28
N ALA A 146 -0.38 -8.70 -13.08
CA ALA A 146 -1.07 -8.36 -11.84
C ALA A 146 -1.11 -6.84 -11.60
N ALA A 147 0.00 -6.13 -11.83
CA ALA A 147 0.07 -4.67 -11.74
C ALA A 147 -0.84 -3.98 -12.79
N CYS A 148 -0.68 -4.33 -14.08
CA CYS A 148 -1.52 -3.80 -15.15
C CYS A 148 -3.02 -4.06 -14.93
N PHE A 149 -3.40 -5.16 -14.26
CA PHE A 149 -4.79 -5.41 -13.86
C PHE A 149 -5.28 -4.49 -12.73
N LEU A 150 -4.44 -4.05 -11.80
CA LEU A 150 -4.83 -3.05 -10.79
C LEU A 150 -5.10 -1.70 -11.44
N ASP A 151 -4.19 -1.25 -12.30
CA ASP A 151 -4.31 0.00 -13.07
C ASP A 151 -5.55 -0.03 -13.97
N SER A 152 -5.77 -1.14 -14.68
CA SER A 152 -6.97 -1.35 -15.51
C SER A 152 -8.26 -1.31 -14.69
N MET A 153 -8.28 -1.91 -13.49
CA MET A 153 -9.43 -1.82 -12.58
C MET A 153 -9.67 -0.38 -12.10
N ALA A 154 -8.60 0.35 -11.76
CA ALA A 154 -8.71 1.75 -11.34
C ALA A 154 -9.23 2.64 -12.48
N THR A 155 -8.65 2.56 -13.68
CA THR A 155 -9.07 3.34 -14.86
C THR A 155 -10.50 3.02 -15.30
N LEU A 156 -10.94 1.77 -15.22
CA LEU A 156 -12.32 1.37 -15.50
C LEU A 156 -13.31 1.62 -14.34
N GLY A 157 -12.86 2.17 -13.22
CA GLY A 157 -13.69 2.42 -12.03
C GLY A 157 -14.21 1.16 -11.33
N ILE A 158 -13.61 0.00 -11.61
CA ILE A 158 -13.99 -1.30 -11.05
C ILE A 158 -13.67 -1.30 -9.55
N ALA A 159 -14.66 -1.68 -8.74
CA ALA A 159 -14.46 -1.84 -7.30
C ALA A 159 -13.58 -3.07 -7.03
N GLY A 160 -12.28 -2.86 -6.77
CA GLY A 160 -11.33 -3.97 -6.63
C GLY A 160 -10.17 -3.71 -5.67
N TYR A 161 -9.45 -4.78 -5.35
CA TYR A 161 -8.22 -4.78 -4.55
C TYR A 161 -7.23 -5.83 -5.09
N GLY A 162 -5.94 -5.49 -5.09
CA GLY A 162 -4.86 -6.47 -5.13
C GLY A 162 -4.49 -6.94 -3.72
N TYR A 163 -4.16 -8.21 -3.57
CA TYR A 163 -3.58 -8.81 -2.37
C TYR A 163 -2.36 -9.64 -2.74
N GLY A 164 -1.25 -9.35 -2.09
CA GLY A 164 0.01 -10.07 -2.22
C GLY A 164 0.83 -10.02 -0.93
N LEU A 165 2.05 -10.53 -0.98
CA LEU A 165 2.99 -10.44 0.15
C LEU A 165 3.91 -9.23 -0.03
N ARG A 166 4.13 -8.49 1.06
CA ARG A 166 5.14 -7.41 1.11
C ARG A 166 6.51 -8.03 1.28
N TYR A 167 7.12 -8.49 0.19
CA TYR A 167 8.47 -9.06 0.22
C TYR A 167 9.50 -8.01 0.61
N GLU A 168 10.46 -8.45 1.41
CA GLU A 168 11.48 -7.58 1.96
C GLU A 168 12.69 -7.44 1.05
N PHE A 169 13.06 -8.53 0.36
CA PHE A 169 14.29 -8.65 -0.40
C PHE A 169 14.08 -9.04 -1.89
N GLY A 170 12.88 -8.79 -2.44
CA GLY A 170 12.54 -9.15 -3.81
C GLY A 170 12.80 -10.62 -4.13
N ILE A 171 13.39 -10.88 -5.29
CA ILE A 171 13.98 -12.18 -5.65
C ILE A 171 15.51 -12.16 -5.48
N PHE A 172 16.17 -11.23 -6.15
CA PHE A 172 17.57 -10.82 -6.01
C PHE A 172 17.82 -9.58 -6.88
N GLN A 173 18.81 -8.76 -6.52
CA GLN A 173 19.45 -7.81 -7.42
C GLN A 173 20.53 -8.54 -8.23
N GLN A 174 20.47 -8.46 -9.56
CA GLN A 174 21.48 -9.03 -10.44
C GLN A 174 22.68 -8.07 -10.53
N THR A 175 23.88 -8.56 -10.22
CA THR A 175 25.14 -7.86 -10.50
C THR A 175 26.03 -8.69 -11.42
N ILE A 176 26.87 -8.05 -12.23
CA ILE A 176 27.83 -8.72 -13.11
C ILE A 176 29.25 -8.47 -12.59
N LYS A 177 29.97 -9.54 -12.24
CA LYS A 177 31.35 -9.47 -11.75
C LYS A 177 32.17 -10.49 -12.54
N ASP A 178 33.30 -10.06 -13.09
CA ASP A 178 34.18 -10.85 -13.99
C ASP A 178 33.47 -11.56 -15.17
N GLY A 179 32.33 -11.00 -15.62
CA GLY A 179 31.51 -11.54 -16.71
C GLY A 179 30.46 -12.58 -16.28
N PHE A 180 30.33 -12.87 -14.99
CA PHE A 180 29.35 -13.80 -14.42
C PHE A 180 28.26 -13.08 -13.63
N GLN A 181 27.07 -13.67 -13.57
CA GLN A 181 25.98 -13.24 -12.68
C GLN A 181 26.33 -13.54 -11.23
N TYR A 182 26.11 -12.54 -10.37
CA TYR A 182 26.04 -12.66 -8.93
C TYR A 182 24.67 -12.16 -8.45
N GLU A 183 24.13 -12.86 -7.46
CA GLU A 183 22.80 -12.60 -6.89
C GLU A 183 23.01 -12.00 -5.50
N GLU A 184 22.61 -10.74 -5.34
CA GLU A 184 22.62 -10.02 -4.07
C GLU A 184 21.15 -9.78 -3.65
N PRO A 185 20.82 -9.50 -2.38
CA PRO A 185 19.45 -9.15 -2.03
C PRO A 185 19.01 -7.92 -2.84
N ASP A 186 17.82 -7.98 -3.46
CA ASP A 186 17.03 -6.76 -3.61
C ASP A 186 16.60 -6.35 -2.19
N ASP A 187 16.31 -5.08 -1.96
CA ASP A 187 16.53 -4.49 -0.64
C ASP A 187 15.82 -3.11 -0.48
N TRP A 188 14.86 -2.81 -1.36
CA TRP A 188 14.07 -1.57 -1.60
C TRP A 188 13.39 -0.85 -0.41
N LEU A 189 13.76 -1.13 0.85
CA LEU A 189 12.99 -0.76 2.05
C LEU A 189 13.75 -0.09 3.22
N ARG A 190 15.08 0.03 3.20
CA ARG A 190 15.88 0.63 4.32
C ARG A 190 15.42 2.01 4.76
N TYR A 191 15.08 2.83 3.77
CA TYR A 191 14.65 4.21 3.95
C TYR A 191 13.12 4.32 4.13
N GLY A 192 12.42 3.18 4.20
CA GLY A 192 10.98 3.06 4.09
C GLY A 192 10.49 3.25 2.66
N ASN A 193 9.28 2.76 2.38
CA ASN A 193 8.55 3.05 1.16
C ASN A 193 7.62 4.26 1.41
N PRO A 194 7.76 5.39 0.71
CA PRO A 194 6.93 6.58 0.94
C PRO A 194 5.48 6.40 0.47
N TRP A 195 5.12 5.31 -0.22
CA TRP A 195 3.79 5.07 -0.78
C TRP A 195 2.90 4.16 0.06
N GLU A 196 3.48 3.29 0.91
CA GLU A 196 2.72 2.34 1.72
C GLU A 196 2.10 2.97 2.98
N ILE A 197 0.98 2.40 3.44
CA ILE A 197 0.26 2.87 4.61
C ILE A 197 -0.02 1.69 5.56
N PRO A 198 0.72 1.55 6.68
CA PRO A 198 0.52 0.44 7.62
C PRO A 198 -0.86 0.48 8.30
N ARG A 199 -1.43 -0.70 8.56
CA ARG A 199 -2.74 -0.89 9.22
C ARG A 199 -2.63 -1.81 10.45
N PRO A 200 -1.96 -1.40 11.54
CA PRO A 200 -1.89 -2.20 12.76
C PRO A 200 -3.27 -2.50 13.36
N GLU A 201 -4.28 -1.65 13.11
CA GLU A 201 -5.68 -1.85 13.53
C GLU A 201 -6.41 -3.00 12.81
N TYR A 202 -5.84 -3.51 11.70
CA TYR A 202 -6.34 -4.67 10.96
C TYR A 202 -5.37 -5.86 11.00
N GLN A 203 -4.44 -5.88 11.97
CA GLN A 203 -3.55 -7.02 12.17
C GLN A 203 -4.33 -8.26 12.61
N ILE A 204 -4.02 -9.42 12.02
CA ILE A 204 -4.76 -10.68 12.22
C ILE A 204 -3.81 -11.87 12.47
N PRO A 205 -4.20 -12.84 13.33
CA PRO A 205 -3.43 -14.05 13.55
C PRO A 205 -3.59 -15.03 12.39
N VAL A 206 -2.46 -15.57 11.90
CA VAL A 206 -2.38 -16.67 10.95
C VAL A 206 -1.76 -17.88 11.67
N ASN A 207 -2.51 -18.97 11.73
CA ASN A 207 -2.10 -20.22 12.37
C ASN A 207 -1.27 -21.08 11.41
N LEU A 208 -0.26 -21.78 11.92
CA LEU A 208 0.60 -22.72 11.19
C LEU A 208 0.88 -23.97 12.04
N HIS A 209 1.22 -25.09 11.39
CA HIS A 209 1.52 -26.37 12.04
C HIS A 209 0.35 -26.91 12.87
N GLY A 210 0.59 -27.42 14.07
CA GLY A 210 -0.46 -27.98 14.95
C GLY A 210 -1.10 -29.25 14.39
N ARG A 211 -2.32 -29.55 14.88
CA ARG A 211 -3.08 -30.76 14.54
C ARG A 211 -4.59 -30.52 14.67
N VAL A 212 -5.39 -31.35 13.99
CA VAL A 212 -6.85 -31.36 14.19
C VAL A 212 -7.22 -32.32 15.32
N ILE A 213 -8.09 -31.88 16.21
CA ILE A 213 -8.81 -32.71 17.17
C ILE A 213 -10.33 -32.61 16.90
N GLU A 214 -11.11 -33.57 17.38
CA GLU A 214 -12.56 -33.41 17.45
C GLU A 214 -12.96 -32.76 18.77
N GLN A 215 -13.81 -31.73 18.72
CA GLN A 215 -14.44 -31.13 19.90
C GLN A 215 -15.92 -30.88 19.60
N ASN A 216 -16.81 -31.46 20.41
CA ASN A 216 -18.27 -31.32 20.30
C ASN A 216 -18.82 -31.68 18.91
N GLY A 217 -18.34 -32.78 18.31
CA GLY A 217 -18.78 -33.22 16.97
C GLY A 217 -18.27 -32.36 15.81
N LYS A 218 -17.24 -31.53 16.04
CA LYS A 218 -16.65 -30.64 15.03
C LYS A 218 -15.12 -30.74 15.02
N PRO A 219 -14.47 -30.68 13.84
CA PRO A 219 -13.01 -30.57 13.77
C PRO A 219 -12.56 -29.21 14.30
N LYS A 220 -11.49 -29.21 15.09
CA LYS A 220 -10.85 -28.02 15.64
C LYS A 220 -9.35 -28.12 15.49
N TRP A 221 -8.74 -27.10 14.89
CA TRP A 221 -7.29 -26.97 14.78
C TRP A 221 -6.71 -26.44 16.10
N VAL A 222 -5.68 -27.11 16.62
CA VAL A 222 -5.02 -26.80 17.90
C VAL A 222 -3.51 -26.96 17.80
N ASP A 223 -2.78 -26.49 18.82
CA ASP A 223 -1.33 -26.63 18.99
C ASP A 223 -0.48 -25.98 17.87
N THR A 224 -0.99 -24.90 17.28
CA THR A 224 -0.40 -24.17 16.14
C THR A 224 0.60 -23.08 16.56
N LYS A 225 1.69 -22.85 15.79
CA LYS A 225 2.40 -21.55 15.84
C LYS A 225 1.46 -20.47 15.29
N ILE A 226 1.44 -19.29 15.88
CA ILE A 226 0.75 -18.11 15.33
C ILE A 226 1.81 -17.14 14.79
N ILE A 227 1.56 -16.56 13.62
CA ILE A 227 2.28 -15.41 13.07
C ILE A 227 1.22 -14.32 12.82
N MET A 228 1.55 -13.05 13.11
CA MET A 228 0.62 -11.94 12.89
C MET A 228 0.81 -11.35 11.50
N ALA A 229 -0.24 -11.37 10.66
CA ALA A 229 -0.26 -10.65 9.39
C ALA A 229 -0.68 -9.19 9.64
N MET A 230 0.18 -8.25 9.26
CA MET A 230 -0.05 -6.81 9.34
C MET A 230 -0.26 -6.25 7.94
N PRO A 231 -1.45 -5.72 7.60
CA PRO A 231 -1.68 -5.16 6.27
C PRO A 231 -0.94 -3.82 6.07
N TYR A 232 -0.53 -3.58 4.82
CA TYR A 232 -0.03 -2.31 4.31
C TYR A 232 -0.84 -1.99 3.06
N ASP A 233 -1.54 -0.85 3.03
CA ASP A 233 -2.24 -0.38 1.82
C ASP A 233 -1.24 0.38 0.94
N THR A 234 -1.18 0.08 -0.36
CA THR A 234 -0.56 0.95 -1.38
C THR A 234 -1.66 1.41 -2.34
N PRO A 235 -2.03 2.71 -2.38
CA PRO A 235 -3.07 3.19 -3.28
C PRO A 235 -2.62 3.18 -4.76
N VAL A 236 -3.49 2.70 -5.65
CA VAL A 236 -3.27 2.73 -7.11
C VAL A 236 -4.09 3.88 -7.73
N PRO A 237 -3.50 4.76 -8.56
CA PRO A 237 -4.21 5.83 -9.27
C PRO A 237 -4.90 5.36 -10.56
N VAL A 238 -5.52 6.28 -11.30
CA VAL A 238 -6.21 6.05 -12.59
C VAL A 238 -5.23 6.43 -13.71
N ASN A 239 -4.89 5.50 -14.62
CA ASN A 239 -3.65 5.54 -15.40
C ASN A 239 -3.76 6.06 -16.86
N ASP A 240 -2.74 6.82 -17.31
CA ASP A 240 -2.36 7.13 -18.72
C ASP A 240 -0.81 6.93 -19.06
N GLY A 241 0.10 6.65 -18.09
CA GLY A 241 1.46 5.99 -18.20
C GLY A 241 2.75 6.86 -18.37
N ASP A 242 4.04 6.43 -18.27
CA ASP A 242 4.85 5.20 -17.92
C ASP A 242 6.38 5.53 -18.24
N TYR A 243 7.56 5.25 -17.62
CA TYR A 243 8.23 4.76 -16.35
C TYR A 243 9.81 4.99 -16.45
N LEU A 244 10.65 4.61 -15.41
CA LEU A 244 12.13 4.23 -15.41
C LEU A 244 13.24 5.30 -15.08
N ASN A 245 14.43 5.06 -14.42
CA ASN A 245 14.89 4.05 -13.42
C ASN A 245 16.29 4.27 -12.69
N ALA A 246 16.42 4.15 -11.33
CA ALA A 246 17.68 3.92 -10.53
C ALA A 246 17.47 3.27 -9.08
N VAL A 247 18.39 3.37 -8.09
CA VAL A 247 18.58 2.40 -6.93
C VAL A 247 19.29 2.99 -5.65
N SER A 248 19.57 2.38 -4.46
CA SER A 248 19.44 1.01 -3.84
C SER A 248 19.37 0.97 -2.26
N GLU A 249 19.13 -0.25 -1.71
CA GLU A 249 19.53 -0.88 -0.40
C GLU A 249 18.62 -0.89 0.90
N GLN A 250 18.71 -2.02 1.68
CA GLN A 250 18.60 -2.51 3.12
C GLN A 250 17.36 -2.80 4.08
N SER A 251 16.88 -4.07 4.14
CA SER A 251 16.55 -4.90 5.39
C SER A 251 15.25 -4.69 6.26
N LEU A 252 14.74 -5.57 7.19
CA LEU A 252 14.94 -7.01 7.64
C LEU A 252 13.87 -7.52 8.71
N ALA A 253 13.19 -8.68 8.54
CA ALA A 253 12.12 -9.28 9.40
C ALA A 253 12.00 -10.85 9.34
N GLU A 254 10.92 -11.52 9.82
CA GLU A 254 10.78 -13.02 9.83
C GLU A 254 10.60 -13.64 8.41
N ASN A 255 11.20 -14.83 8.17
CA ASN A 255 11.40 -15.44 6.83
C ASN A 255 10.19 -15.56 5.86
N VAL A 256 8.94 -15.53 6.31
CA VAL A 256 7.78 -15.77 5.41
C VAL A 256 7.71 -14.71 4.32
N THR A 257 7.95 -13.45 4.65
CA THR A 257 7.91 -12.32 3.70
C THR A 257 9.31 -11.82 3.33
N ARG A 258 10.35 -12.65 3.44
CA ARG A 258 11.71 -12.25 3.03
C ARG A 258 11.89 -12.21 1.52
N VAL A 259 11.81 -13.37 0.89
CA VAL A 259 12.14 -13.54 -0.54
C VAL A 259 10.95 -14.10 -1.33
N LEU A 260 10.81 -13.62 -2.55
CA LEU A 260 9.96 -14.17 -3.59
C LEU A 260 10.58 -15.50 -4.09
N TYR A 261 9.76 -16.54 -4.22
CA TYR A 261 10.14 -17.88 -4.69
C TYR A 261 11.39 -18.49 -4.00
N PRO A 262 11.34 -18.74 -2.67
CA PRO A 262 12.42 -19.43 -1.96
C PRO A 262 12.71 -20.81 -2.57
N ASN A 263 14.00 -21.14 -2.71
CA ASN A 263 14.49 -22.38 -3.32
C ASN A 263 13.86 -23.64 -2.69
N ASP A 264 12.97 -24.29 -3.44
CA ASP A 264 12.12 -25.39 -3.01
C ASP A 264 12.64 -26.78 -3.44
N ASN A 265 13.91 -26.90 -3.83
CA ASN A 265 14.55 -28.21 -4.03
C ASN A 265 14.63 -29.01 -2.70
N TYR A 266 14.69 -28.31 -1.57
CA TYR A 266 14.77 -28.89 -0.22
C TYR A 266 13.44 -28.79 0.52
N GLN A 267 13.18 -29.71 1.45
CA GLN A 267 11.90 -29.80 2.18
C GLN A 267 11.55 -28.50 2.92
N GLN A 268 12.55 -27.83 3.51
CA GLN A 268 12.39 -26.55 4.20
C GLN A 268 11.94 -25.43 3.26
N GLY A 269 12.37 -25.45 2.01
CA GLY A 269 11.95 -24.49 0.98
C GLY A 269 10.51 -24.74 0.52
N LYS A 270 10.15 -26.00 0.27
CA LYS A 270 8.75 -26.42 -0.01
C LYS A 270 7.80 -26.00 1.11
N GLU A 271 8.22 -26.20 2.36
CA GLU A 271 7.48 -25.79 3.55
C GLU A 271 7.37 -24.26 3.67
N LEU A 272 8.39 -23.49 3.29
CA LEU A 272 8.34 -22.04 3.28
C LEU A 272 7.44 -21.49 2.17
N ARG A 273 7.50 -22.06 0.96
CA ARG A 273 6.62 -21.73 -0.17
C ARG A 273 5.15 -21.99 0.16
N LEU A 274 4.84 -23.14 0.74
CA LEU A 274 3.49 -23.46 1.22
C LEU A 274 3.02 -22.51 2.34
N LYS A 275 3.92 -22.06 3.23
CA LYS A 275 3.61 -21.04 4.24
C LYS A 275 3.30 -19.68 3.59
N GLN A 276 4.01 -19.28 2.54
CA GLN A 276 3.73 -18.03 1.81
C GLN A 276 2.34 -18.06 1.16
N GLU A 277 2.05 -19.11 0.41
CA GLU A 277 0.75 -19.35 -0.24
C GLU A 277 -0.40 -19.38 0.80
N TYR A 278 -0.24 -20.16 1.87
CA TYR A 278 -1.23 -20.24 2.94
C TYR A 278 -1.42 -18.90 3.67
N PHE A 279 -0.33 -18.19 4.00
CA PHE A 279 -0.38 -16.93 4.73
C PHE A 279 -1.09 -15.84 3.91
N LEU A 280 -0.80 -15.74 2.61
CA LEU A 280 -1.51 -14.84 1.70
C LEU A 280 -3.02 -15.13 1.69
N VAL A 281 -3.41 -16.39 1.46
CA VAL A 281 -4.82 -16.78 1.36
C VAL A 281 -5.56 -16.62 2.68
N ALA A 282 -4.98 -17.07 3.80
CA ALA A 282 -5.61 -16.99 5.12
C ALA A 282 -5.79 -15.54 5.60
N ALA A 283 -4.77 -14.69 5.39
CA ALA A 283 -4.86 -13.27 5.71
C ALA A 283 -5.90 -12.55 4.82
N THR A 284 -5.86 -12.78 3.51
CA THR A 284 -6.75 -12.13 2.54
C THR A 284 -8.22 -12.50 2.76
N LEU A 285 -8.54 -13.80 2.90
CA LEU A 285 -9.90 -14.25 3.16
C LEU A 285 -10.46 -13.70 4.48
N SER A 286 -9.62 -13.58 5.51
CA SER A 286 -10.01 -12.97 6.79
C SER A 286 -10.40 -11.49 6.62
N ASP A 287 -9.63 -10.73 5.83
CA ASP A 287 -9.94 -9.32 5.57
C ASP A 287 -11.16 -9.13 4.66
N ILE A 288 -11.33 -9.99 3.65
CA ILE A 288 -12.54 -10.03 2.80
C ILE A 288 -13.78 -10.28 3.67
N ILE A 289 -13.73 -11.27 4.57
CA ILE A 289 -14.84 -11.56 5.51
C ILE A 289 -15.06 -10.36 6.44
N ARG A 290 -14.00 -9.73 6.96
CA ARG A 290 -14.09 -8.51 7.79
C ARG A 290 -14.81 -7.38 7.04
N ARG A 291 -14.43 -7.10 5.79
CA ARG A 291 -15.04 -6.05 4.93
C ARG A 291 -16.49 -6.37 4.56
N TYR A 292 -16.79 -7.62 4.23
CA TYR A 292 -18.16 -8.08 3.94
C TYR A 292 -19.10 -7.88 5.14
N LYS A 293 -18.60 -8.18 6.36
CA LYS A 293 -19.33 -8.04 7.63
C LYS A 293 -19.42 -6.60 8.17
N HIS A 294 -18.59 -5.67 7.70
CA HIS A 294 -18.55 -4.27 8.16
C HIS A 294 -18.64 -3.32 6.96
N SER A 295 -19.74 -3.43 6.21
CA SER A 295 -19.90 -2.79 4.90
C SER A 295 -20.37 -1.33 4.92
N LYS A 296 -20.59 -0.71 6.09
CA LYS A 296 -21.06 0.69 6.20
C LYS A 296 -20.14 1.55 7.05
N PHE A 297 -19.77 2.70 6.49
CA PHE A 297 -18.76 3.58 7.07
C PHE A 297 -19.16 4.09 8.45
N GLY A 298 -18.24 3.96 9.41
CA GLY A 298 -18.39 4.48 10.76
C GLY A 298 -19.33 3.71 11.69
N ILE A 299 -20.03 2.67 11.20
CA ILE A 299 -20.80 1.73 12.02
C ILE A 299 -19.85 0.67 12.60
N THR A 300 -19.85 0.50 13.92
CA THR A 300 -18.99 -0.47 14.63
C THR A 300 -19.65 -1.84 14.85
N SER A 301 -20.95 -1.96 14.62
CA SER A 301 -21.68 -3.23 14.63
C SER A 301 -21.59 -3.91 13.26
N THR A 302 -21.49 -5.24 13.27
CA THR A 302 -21.66 -6.11 12.11
C THR A 302 -22.89 -5.71 11.28
N THR A 303 -22.71 -5.46 9.98
CA THR A 303 -23.78 -5.15 9.03
C THR A 303 -24.32 -6.39 8.29
N ARG A 304 -23.56 -7.50 8.33
CA ARG A 304 -23.96 -8.82 7.83
C ARG A 304 -23.50 -9.91 8.77
N ASP A 305 -24.44 -10.57 9.44
CA ASP A 305 -24.19 -11.69 10.34
C ASP A 305 -24.08 -13.02 9.58
N ASP A 306 -24.90 -13.24 8.56
CA ASP A 306 -24.86 -14.41 7.67
C ASP A 306 -24.03 -14.23 6.37
N PHE A 307 -23.85 -15.34 5.63
CA PHE A 307 -23.09 -15.41 4.37
C PHE A 307 -23.95 -15.59 3.11
N SER A 308 -25.29 -15.47 3.20
CA SER A 308 -26.22 -15.69 2.08
C SER A 308 -25.93 -14.79 0.88
N ASN A 309 -25.55 -13.53 1.13
CA ASN A 309 -25.25 -12.51 0.13
C ASN A 309 -23.74 -12.43 -0.19
N PHE A 310 -22.92 -13.39 0.24
CA PHE A 310 -21.46 -13.34 0.04
C PHE A 310 -21.06 -13.37 -1.45
N PRO A 311 -21.60 -14.27 -2.30
CA PRO A 311 -21.26 -14.29 -3.74
C PRO A 311 -21.74 -13.06 -4.53
N ASP A 312 -22.67 -12.27 -3.98
CA ASP A 312 -23.16 -11.02 -4.57
C ASP A 312 -22.36 -9.79 -4.15
N LYS A 313 -21.36 -9.97 -3.28
CA LYS A 313 -20.54 -8.88 -2.70
C LYS A 313 -19.03 -9.13 -2.79
N VAL A 314 -18.63 -10.38 -3.02
CA VAL A 314 -17.26 -10.89 -3.21
C VAL A 314 -17.25 -11.73 -4.48
#